data_AF-A0A1G0KRJ1-F1
#
_entry.id   AF-A0A1G0KRJ1-F1
#
_cell.length_a   1.000
_cell.length_b   1.000
_cell.length_c   1.000
_cell.angle_alpha   90.00
_cell.angle_beta   90.00
_cell.angle_gamma   90.00
#
_symmetry.space_group_name_H-M   'P 1'
#
loop_
_entity.id
_entity.type
_entity.pdbx_description
1 polymer ?
#
loop_
_entity_poly.entity_id
_entity_poly.type
_entity_poly.pdbx_seq_one_letter_code
_entity_poly.pdbx_strand_id
1 'polypeptide(L)'
;MANKNNTVQILSRLFLLGAREAAAEDIEAAQIQFGVPVQFLERLLATPLDRVCQIVDSITVLPFQPRLPRALLMRMLDEPQEVNNAAVILGARNASAIN
;
A
#
# COMPACT_ATOMS: atom_id res chain seq x y z
N MET A 1 -0.58 11.07 22.93
CA MET A 1 -1.34 11.62 21.79
C MET A 1 -0.82 10.97 20.52
N ALA A 2 -1.61 10.11 19.86
CA ALA A 2 -1.19 9.54 18.57
C ALA A 2 -1.10 10.66 17.54
N ASN A 3 0.06 10.80 16.89
CA ASN A 3 0.31 11.82 15.88
C ASN A 3 -0.63 11.57 14.70
N LYS A 4 -1.72 12.34 14.55
CA LYS A 4 -2.75 12.12 13.53
C LYS A 4 -2.19 12.09 12.09
N ASN A 5 -1.08 12.78 11.84
CA ASN A 5 -0.37 12.73 10.55
C ASN A 5 0.19 11.32 10.26
N ASN A 6 0.61 10.59 11.29
CA ASN A 6 1.14 9.24 11.16
C ASN A 6 0.07 8.25 10.68
N THR A 7 -1.17 8.36 11.19
CA THR A 7 -2.25 7.43 10.80
C THR A 7 -2.64 7.59 9.32
N VAL A 8 -2.71 8.82 8.80
CA VAL A 8 -3.01 9.05 7.38
C VAL A 8 -1.91 8.47 6.50
N GLN A 9 -0.65 8.71 6.83
CA GLN A 9 0.51 8.17 6.11
C GLN A 9 0.53 6.64 6.13
N ILE A 10 0.28 6.01 7.29
CA ILE A 10 0.20 4.54 7.43
C ILE A 10 -0.89 3.97 6.52
N LEU A 11 -2.09 4.54 6.55
CA LEU A 11 -3.22 4.06 5.75
C LEU A 11 -2.97 4.27 4.24
N SER A 12 -2.42 5.42 3.85
CA SER A 12 -2.01 5.68 2.47
C SER A 12 -0.94 4.72 1.99
N ARG A 13 0.04 4.39 2.84
CA ARG A 13 1.09 3.42 2.54
C ARG A 13 0.50 2.04 2.30
N LEU A 14 -0.35 1.58 3.22
CA LEU A 14 -0.99 0.26 3.12
C LEU A 14 -1.85 0.14 1.86
N PHE A 15 -2.60 1.18 1.54
CA PHE A 15 -3.40 1.19 0.32
C PHE A 15 -2.52 1.13 -0.94
N LEU A 16 -1.55 2.04 -1.07
CA LEU A 16 -0.75 2.14 -2.30
C LEU A 16 0.16 0.93 -2.50
N LEU A 17 0.76 0.40 -1.44
CA LEU A 17 1.58 -0.80 -1.52
C LEU A 17 0.73 -2.04 -1.78
N GLY A 18 -0.40 -2.19 -1.08
CA GLY A 18 -1.30 -3.33 -1.29
C GLY A 18 -1.93 -3.32 -2.69
N ALA A 19 -2.34 -2.16 -3.20
CA ALA A 19 -2.88 -2.03 -4.55
C ALA A 19 -1.83 -2.35 -5.62
N ARG A 20 -0.58 -1.95 -5.38
CA ARG A 20 0.54 -2.27 -6.28
C ARG A 20 0.84 -3.77 -6.31
N GLU A 21 0.90 -4.42 -5.14
CA GLU A 21 1.17 -5.86 -5.04
C GLU A 21 0.05 -6.66 -5.71
N ALA A 22 -1.21 -6.39 -5.38
CA ALA A 22 -2.35 -7.05 -6.00
C ALA A 22 -2.36 -6.85 -7.51
N ALA A 23 -2.04 -5.64 -7.99
CA ALA A 23 -2.00 -5.36 -9.43
C ALA A 23 -0.84 -6.06 -10.15
N ALA A 24 0.25 -6.38 -9.46
CA ALA A 24 1.36 -7.14 -10.03
C ALA A 24 0.99 -8.62 -10.25
N GLU A 25 0.05 -9.14 -9.46
CA GLU A 25 -0.49 -10.50 -9.59
C GLU A 25 -1.62 -10.55 -10.63
N ASP A 26 -2.64 -9.71 -10.45
CA ASP A 26 -3.82 -9.61 -11.33
C ASP A 26 -4.42 -8.20 -11.24
N ILE A 27 -4.26 -7.43 -12.32
CA ILE A 27 -4.68 -6.03 -12.36
C ILE A 27 -6.21 -5.85 -12.35
N GLU A 28 -6.96 -6.80 -12.91
CA GLU A 28 -8.42 -6.74 -12.97
C GLU A 28 -9.02 -7.09 -11.60
N ALA A 29 -8.47 -8.11 -10.93
CA ALA A 29 -8.83 -8.44 -9.56
C ALA A 29 -8.49 -7.28 -8.60
N ALA A 30 -7.31 -6.66 -8.76
CA ALA A 30 -6.90 -5.51 -7.96
C ALA A 30 -7.81 -4.30 -8.15
N GLN A 31 -8.27 -4.02 -9.38
CA GLN A 31 -9.26 -2.97 -9.64
C GLN A 31 -10.53 -3.19 -8.79
N ILE A 32 -11.06 -4.41 -8.76
CA ILE A 32 -12.27 -4.74 -8.01
C ILE A 32 -12.01 -4.62 -6.50
N GLN A 33 -10.89 -5.17 -6.03
CA GLN A 33 -10.54 -5.23 -4.62
C GLN A 33 -10.28 -3.85 -4.01
N PHE A 34 -9.60 -2.96 -4.74
CA PHE A 34 -9.22 -1.62 -4.25
C PHE A 34 -10.15 -0.51 -4.75
N GLY A 35 -11.03 -0.80 -5.71
CA GLY A 35 -12.00 0.16 -6.25
C GLY A 35 -11.35 1.32 -7.01
N VAL A 36 -10.22 1.08 -7.67
CA VAL A 36 -9.47 2.10 -8.43
C VAL A 36 -9.39 1.73 -9.91
N PRO A 37 -9.30 2.71 -10.83
CA PRO A 37 -9.20 2.44 -12.25
C PRO A 37 -7.94 1.64 -12.61
N VAL A 38 -8.02 0.79 -13.64
CA VAL A 38 -6.85 0.06 -14.18
C VAL A 38 -5.71 1.01 -14.54
N GLN A 39 -6.00 2.16 -15.17
CA GLN A 39 -4.95 3.11 -15.55
C GLN A 39 -4.20 3.68 -14.34
N PHE A 40 -4.85 3.75 -13.18
CA PHE A 40 -4.18 4.14 -11.94
C PHE A 40 -3.22 3.03 -11.48
N LEU A 41 -3.65 1.77 -11.52
CA LEU A 41 -2.84 0.61 -11.15
C LEU A 41 -1.64 0.43 -12.09
N GLU A 42 -1.82 0.61 -13.40
CA GLU A 42 -0.74 0.57 -14.39
C GLU A 42 0.33 1.62 -14.11
N ARG A 43 -0.10 2.86 -13.84
CA ARG A 43 0.81 3.96 -13.46
C ARG A 43 1.48 3.68 -12.13
N LEU A 44 0.74 3.12 -11.18
CA LEU A 44 1.27 2.75 -9.88
C LEU A 44 2.38 1.71 -10.05
N LEU A 45 2.17 0.64 -10.84
CA LEU A 45 3.19 -0.37 -11.15
C LEU A 45 4.41 0.21 -11.87
N ALA A 46 4.19 1.08 -12.87
CA ALA A 46 5.27 1.73 -13.61
C ALA A 46 6.08 2.72 -12.76
N THR A 47 5.51 3.23 -11.67
CA THR A 47 6.20 4.17 -10.77
C THR A 47 7.23 3.40 -9.92
N PRO A 48 8.49 3.85 -9.82
CA PRO A 48 9.47 3.25 -8.90
C PRO A 48 9.00 3.23 -7.44
N LEU A 49 9.31 2.17 -6.70
CA LEU A 49 8.82 1.97 -5.33
C LEU A 49 9.26 3.08 -4.36
N ASP A 50 10.51 3.52 -4.48
CA ASP A 50 11.06 4.65 -3.74
C ASP A 50 10.25 5.93 -3.96
N ARG A 51 9.83 6.16 -5.21
CA ARG A 51 8.98 7.30 -5.56
C ARG A 51 7.58 7.18 -4.98
N VAL A 52 7.00 5.97 -4.95
CA VAL A 52 5.72 5.71 -4.28
C VAL A 52 5.81 6.01 -2.78
N CYS A 53 6.88 5.57 -2.12
CA CYS A 53 7.13 5.86 -0.70
C CYS A 53 7.26 7.36 -0.41
N GLN A 54 7.97 8.11 -1.26
CA GLN A 54 8.07 9.57 -1.13
C GLN A 54 6.69 10.26 -1.27
N ILE A 55 5.86 9.78 -2.21
CA ILE A 55 4.50 10.30 -2.39
C ILE A 55 3.68 10.06 -1.13
N VAL A 56 3.72 8.84 -0.57
CA VAL A 56 3.06 8.49 0.69
C VAL A 56 3.45 9.43 1.83
N ASP A 57 4.74 9.71 1.98
CA ASP A 57 5.24 10.54 3.07
C ASP A 57 4.75 12.00 2.93
N SER A 58 4.46 12.45 1.71
CA SER A 58 3.90 13.77 1.41
C SER A 58 2.37 13.87 1.56
N ILE A 59 1.67 12.74 1.71
CA ILE A 59 0.21 12.72 1.82
C ILE A 59 -0.22 13.12 3.24
N THR A 60 -0.90 14.26 3.33
CA THR A 60 -1.48 14.78 4.58
C THR A 60 -2.99 14.55 4.68
N VAL A 61 -3.62 14.16 3.57
CA VAL A 61 -5.05 13.86 3.46
C VAL A 61 -5.21 12.62 2.61
N LEU A 62 -6.00 11.65 3.07
CA LEU A 62 -6.28 10.44 2.30
C LEU A 62 -6.84 10.84 0.91
N PRO A 63 -6.14 10.53 -0.19
CA PRO A 63 -6.54 10.98 -1.52
C PRO A 63 -7.79 10.26 -2.06
N PHE A 64 -8.29 9.28 -1.32
CA PHE A 64 -9.50 8.50 -1.58
C PHE A 64 -10.07 8.03 -0.23
N GLN A 65 -11.35 7.67 -0.17
CA GLN A 65 -11.86 6.84 0.94
C GLN A 65 -11.32 5.42 0.73
N PRO A 66 -10.31 4.97 1.49
CA PRO A 66 -9.70 3.68 1.23
C PRO A 66 -10.71 2.58 1.57
N ARG A 67 -11.18 1.85 0.55
CA ARG A 67 -11.79 0.54 0.78
C ARG A 67 -10.66 -0.43 1.05
N LEU A 68 -10.20 -0.48 2.30
CA LEU A 68 -9.22 -1.47 2.72
C LEU A 68 -9.92 -2.84 2.83
N PRO A 69 -9.50 -3.85 2.07
CA PRO A 69 -9.97 -5.21 2.26
C PRO A 69 -9.81 -5.63 3.72
N ARG A 70 -10.82 -6.29 4.28
CA ARG A 70 -10.84 -6.74 5.68
C ARG A 70 -9.57 -7.53 6.05
N ALA A 71 -9.03 -8.33 5.13
CA ALA A 71 -7.79 -9.07 5.34
C ALA A 71 -6.59 -8.17 5.68
N LEU A 72 -6.45 -7.01 5.04
CA LEU A 72 -5.39 -6.05 5.35
C LEU A 72 -5.60 -5.38 6.71
N LEU A 73 -6.85 -5.10 7.09
CA LEU A 73 -7.18 -4.56 8.41
C LEU A 73 -6.91 -5.57 9.54
N MET A 74 -7.22 -6.85 9.34
CA MET A 74 -6.98 -7.89 10.35
C MET A 74 -5.48 -8.13 10.58
N ARG A 75 -4.63 -8.08 9.54
CA ARG A 75 -3.17 -8.13 9.71
C ARG A 75 -2.62 -6.99 10.57
N MET A 76 -3.24 -5.81 10.57
CA MET A 76 -2.86 -4.71 11.47
C MET A 76 -3.29 -4.93 12.92
N LEU A 77 -4.35 -5.71 13.15
CA LEU A 77 -4.90 -5.97 14.48
C LEU A 77 -4.17 -7.12 15.18
N ASP A 78 -3.67 -8.11 14.42
CA ASP A 78 -2.95 -9.26 14.96
C ASP A 78 -1.49 -8.93 15.34
N GLU A 79 -0.88 -7.89 14.74
CA GLU A 79 0.50 -7.48 15.01
C GLU A 79 0.61 -5.97 15.35
N PRO A 80 0.34 -5.58 16.61
CA PRO A 80 0.31 -4.16 16.99
C PRO A 80 1.65 -3.42 16.92
N GLN A 81 2.77 -4.07 16.56
CA GLN A 81 4.12 -3.47 16.55
C GLN A 81 4.95 -3.69 15.29
N GLU A 82 4.48 -4.46 14.30
CA GLU A 82 5.27 -4.78 13.09
C GLU A 82 4.86 -3.99 11.82
N VAL A 83 4.02 -2.96 11.95
CA VAL A 83 3.61 -2.15 10.79
C VAL A 83 4.78 -1.37 10.16
N ASN A 84 5.85 -1.12 10.93
CA ASN A 84 7.12 -0.60 10.38
C ASN A 84 7.86 -1.65 9.51
N ASN A 85 7.65 -2.94 9.76
CA ASN A 85 8.31 -4.04 9.06
C ASN A 85 7.46 -4.57 7.89
N ALA A 86 6.13 -4.55 7.95
CA ALA A 86 5.29 -5.10 6.87
C ALA A 86 5.47 -4.34 5.54
N ALA A 87 5.59 -3.02 5.58
CA ALA A 87 5.91 -2.21 4.38
C ALA A 87 7.34 -2.48 3.85
N VAL A 88 8.27 -2.86 4.73
CA VAL A 88 9.64 -3.24 4.37
C VAL A 88 9.70 -4.66 3.82
N ILE A 89 8.92 -5.61 4.36
CA ILE A 89 8.85 -7.00 3.93
C ILE A 89 8.20 -7.11 2.55
N LEU A 90 7.18 -6.30 2.27
CA LEU A 90 6.57 -6.18 0.94
C LEU A 90 7.55 -5.61 -0.11
N GLY A 91 8.47 -4.72 0.31
CA GLY A 91 9.59 -4.27 -0.54
C GLY A 91 10.71 -5.31 -0.68
N ALA A 92 11.00 -6.07 0.38
CA ALA A 92 12.14 -7.00 0.43
C ALA A 92 11.88 -8.32 -0.31
N ARG A 93 10.62 -8.75 -0.43
CA ARG A 93 10.25 -9.94 -1.23
C ARG A 93 10.54 -9.77 -2.72
N ASN A 94 10.54 -8.54 -3.24
CA ASN A 94 10.92 -8.27 -4.64
C ASN A 94 12.43 -8.15 -4.87
N ALA A 95 13.22 -7.90 -3.82
CA ALA A 95 14.68 -7.89 -3.93
C ALA A 95 15.30 -9.30 -3.89
N SER A 96 14.57 -10.29 -3.36
CA SER A 96 15.03 -11.67 -3.20
C SER A 96 14.57 -12.61 -4.33
N ALA A 97 13.77 -12.12 -5.28
CA ALA A 97 13.42 -12.84 -6.52
C ALA A 97 14.36 -12.51 -7.70
N ILE A 98 15.42 -11.73 -7.45
CA ILE A 98 16.50 -11.45 -8.40
C ILE A 98 17.79 -12.07 -7.84
N ASN A 99 17.89 -13.40 -7.91
CA ASN A 99 19.14 -14.16 -7.86
C ASN A 99 18.92 -15.51 -8.53
#